data_AF-A0AAU0HJK2-F1
#
_entry.id   AF-A0AAU0HJK2-F1
#
_cell.length_a   1.000
_cell.length_b   1.000
_cell.length_c   1.000
_cell.angle_alpha   90.00
_cell.angle_beta   90.00
_cell.angle_gamma   90.00
#
_symmetry.space_group_name_H-M   'P 1'
#
loop_
_entity.id
_entity.type
_entity.pdbx_description
1 polymer ?
#
loop_
_entity_poly.entity_id
_entity_poly.type
_entity_poly.pdbx_seq_one_letter_code
_entity_poly.pdbx_strand_id
1 'polypeptide(L)'
;MSDAAPSPQTGSPDAIFAGPRRSNWVRLRTLILLRWIAIAGQVTAVLVAEFLLDLVSHNGLIALAISAAVITNVAAALVFPENQRVSERGLVCVLVFDMVQLSTLLMLTGGLNNPFASLILAQVAISAAVLRLRAMVAVCTVALLLTTVNLFFYMPLQNKAGDILEIDPIFRAGFWAAIMTGVIFQASYARRVTLEMTAMADALSATQMALAREQKLTDLGGVVAAAAHELGTPLATIALVSGEMIEEAPPRKRAAGRCPPHPRSGGAMPRHPSFDGPGRKAGPAHASGPAFLSARGGGGTARGPGNRAALRPGRRRRGGCRRTGDPAPPRNRPRHPEPRPERRRLCRIDRLDRREMDGHAHQPAHRR
;
A
#
# COMPACT_ATOMS: atom_id res chain seq x y z
N MET A 1 0.73 1.56 58.20
CA MET A 1 1.30 0.58 57.25
C MET A 1 0.15 0.13 56.36
N SER A 2 0.08 0.33 55.06
CA SER A 2 0.91 1.08 54.10
C SER A 2 -0.02 1.31 52.92
N ASP A 3 -0.17 2.56 52.48
CA ASP A 3 -0.73 2.88 51.18
C ASP A 3 0.14 2.26 50.07
N ALA A 4 -0.47 1.56 49.12
CA ALA A 4 0.19 1.13 47.89
C ALA A 4 -0.40 1.92 46.73
N ALA A 5 0.27 3.03 46.38
CA ALA A 5 0.02 3.76 45.15
C ALA A 5 0.28 2.87 43.92
N PRO A 6 -0.50 3.00 42.83
CA PRO A 6 -0.17 2.35 41.57
C PRO A 6 1.07 3.02 40.96
N SER A 7 2.06 2.21 40.64
CA SER A 7 3.30 2.66 40.00
C SER A 7 3.05 3.26 38.61
N PRO A 8 3.80 4.30 38.21
CA PRO A 8 3.68 4.88 36.88
C PRO A 8 4.21 3.88 35.85
N GLN A 9 3.37 3.54 34.88
CA GLN A 9 3.76 2.74 33.72
C GLN A 9 4.85 3.50 32.95
N THR A 10 6.09 3.05 33.08
CA THR A 10 7.21 3.48 32.24
C THR A 10 6.93 2.98 30.82
N GLY A 11 6.40 3.87 29.99
CA GLY A 11 6.25 3.63 28.55
C GLY A 11 7.61 3.27 27.96
N SER A 12 7.78 2.01 27.59
CA SER A 12 8.98 1.54 26.90
C SER A 12 9.10 2.30 25.56
N PRO A 13 10.27 2.87 25.22
CA PRO A 13 10.47 3.62 23.97
C PRO A 13 10.28 2.78 22.69
N ASP A 14 10.10 1.47 22.81
CA ASP A 14 9.83 0.55 21.69
C ASP A 14 8.42 0.67 21.09
N ALA A 15 7.50 1.39 21.75
CA ALA A 15 6.14 1.60 21.25
C ALA A 15 6.08 2.54 20.02
N ILE A 16 7.14 3.29 19.72
CA ILE A 16 7.18 4.25 18.59
C ILE A 16 7.44 3.55 17.25
N PHE A 17 7.96 2.32 17.25
CA PHE A 17 8.18 1.52 16.03
C PHE A 17 7.15 0.42 15.80
N ALA A 18 6.08 0.37 16.59
CA ALA A 18 4.97 -0.55 16.40
C ALA A 18 4.07 -0.07 15.23
N GLY A 19 4.59 -0.16 14.01
CA GLY A 19 3.82 0.10 12.80
C GLY A 19 2.53 -0.74 12.75
N PRO A 20 1.51 -0.31 11.98
CA PRO A 20 0.18 -0.89 11.98
C PRO A 20 0.23 -2.43 11.94
N ARG A 21 -0.61 -3.10 12.76
CA ARG A 21 -0.71 -4.57 12.87
C ARG A 21 -1.24 -5.20 11.56
N ARG A 22 -0.42 -5.15 10.50
CA ARG A 22 -0.72 -5.62 9.14
C ARG A 22 -0.75 -7.16 9.02
N SER A 23 0.01 -7.87 9.85
CA SER A 23 0.16 -9.34 9.73
C SER A 23 -1.05 -10.17 10.17
N ASN A 24 -2.09 -9.56 10.76
CA ASN A 24 -3.20 -10.29 11.39
C ASN A 24 -4.48 -10.38 10.54
N TRP A 25 -4.45 -9.95 9.28
CA TRP A 25 -5.66 -9.80 8.46
C TRP A 25 -5.91 -10.95 7.48
N VAL A 26 -4.88 -11.74 7.14
CA VAL A 26 -5.04 -12.85 6.20
C VAL A 26 -5.56 -14.08 6.93
N ARG A 27 -6.79 -14.49 6.59
CA ARG A 27 -7.36 -15.75 7.06
C ARG A 27 -6.58 -16.91 6.48
N LEU A 28 -6.34 -17.91 7.33
CA LEU A 28 -5.74 -19.17 6.93
C LEU A 28 -6.48 -19.82 5.75
N ARG A 29 -7.82 -19.73 5.73
CA ARG A 29 -8.65 -20.22 4.63
C ARG A 29 -8.24 -19.66 3.26
N THR A 30 -7.92 -18.37 3.19
CA THR A 30 -7.48 -17.74 1.93
C THR A 30 -6.14 -18.30 1.47
N LEU A 31 -5.20 -18.53 2.40
CA LEU A 31 -3.89 -19.13 2.08
C LEU A 31 -4.03 -20.57 1.60
N ILE A 32 -4.84 -21.39 2.29
CA ILE A 32 -5.10 -22.79 1.91
C ILE A 32 -5.76 -22.85 0.52
N LEU A 33 -6.72 -21.98 0.23
CA LEU A 33 -7.39 -21.92 -1.07
C LEU A 33 -6.42 -21.54 -2.20
N LEU A 34 -5.57 -20.54 -1.99
CA LEU A 34 -4.54 -20.16 -2.97
C LEU A 34 -3.56 -21.32 -3.25
N ARG A 35 -3.20 -22.10 -2.22
CA ARG A 35 -2.34 -23.28 -2.39
C ARG A 35 -3.04 -24.41 -3.14
N TRP A 36 -4.33 -24.63 -2.92
CA TRP A 36 -5.11 -25.58 -3.72
C TRP A 36 -5.16 -25.19 -5.20
N ILE A 37 -5.36 -23.89 -5.49
CA ILE A 37 -5.29 -23.38 -6.87
C ILE A 37 -3.90 -23.63 -7.46
N ALA A 38 -2.83 -23.36 -6.71
CA ALA A 38 -1.46 -23.61 -7.16
C ALA A 38 -1.19 -25.09 -7.44
N ILE A 39 -1.62 -25.99 -6.54
CA ILE A 39 -1.49 -27.45 -6.71
C ILE A 39 -2.26 -27.91 -7.94
N ALA A 40 -3.51 -27.47 -8.11
CA ALA A 40 -4.31 -27.81 -9.28
C ALA A 40 -3.65 -27.32 -10.59
N GLY A 41 -3.11 -26.10 -10.58
CA GLY A 41 -2.34 -25.55 -11.69
C GLY A 41 -1.07 -26.34 -11.99
N GLN A 42 -0.33 -26.76 -10.97
CA GLN A 42 0.88 -27.59 -11.12
C GLN A 42 0.56 -28.96 -11.72
N VAL A 43 -0.46 -29.65 -11.20
CA VAL A 43 -0.91 -30.94 -11.74
C VAL A 43 -1.33 -30.78 -13.21
N THR A 44 -2.13 -29.75 -13.50
CA THR A 44 -2.57 -29.47 -14.88
C THR A 44 -1.38 -29.18 -15.80
N ALA A 45 -0.41 -28.38 -15.35
CA ALA A 45 0.78 -28.06 -16.13
C ALA A 45 1.62 -29.31 -16.46
N VAL A 46 1.77 -30.23 -15.51
CA VAL A 46 2.48 -31.50 -15.72
C VAL A 46 1.74 -32.38 -16.72
N LEU A 47 0.41 -32.52 -16.58
CA LEU A 47 -0.41 -33.30 -17.53
C LEU A 47 -0.31 -32.72 -18.94
N VAL A 48 -0.41 -31.40 -19.09
CA VAL A 48 -0.28 -30.73 -20.40
C VAL A 48 1.12 -30.92 -20.98
N ALA A 49 2.17 -30.79 -20.16
CA ALA A 49 3.55 -31.01 -20.60
C ALA A 49 3.79 -32.43 -21.13
N GLU A 50 3.23 -33.44 -20.46
CA GLU A 50 3.42 -34.85 -20.82
C GLU A 50 2.55 -35.30 -22.00
N PHE A 51 1.27 -34.91 -22.00
CA PHE A 51 0.28 -35.41 -22.98
C PHE A 51 0.14 -34.53 -24.21
N LEU A 52 0.34 -33.21 -24.10
CA LEU A 52 0.15 -32.28 -25.22
C LEU A 52 1.46 -31.81 -25.85
N LEU A 53 2.52 -31.68 -25.05
CA LEU A 53 3.81 -31.13 -25.50
C LEU A 53 4.91 -32.20 -25.67
N ASP A 54 4.61 -33.47 -25.40
CA ASP A 54 5.54 -34.60 -25.53
C ASP A 54 6.89 -34.38 -24.81
N LEU A 55 6.84 -33.75 -23.64
CA LEU A 55 8.02 -33.48 -22.83
C LEU A 55 8.32 -34.67 -21.92
N VAL A 56 9.56 -35.15 -21.95
CA VAL A 56 10.06 -36.17 -21.03
C VAL A 56 10.50 -35.47 -19.75
N SER A 57 9.74 -35.71 -18.69
CA SER A 57 10.00 -35.15 -17.37
C SER A 57 10.25 -36.24 -16.34
N HIS A 58 10.97 -35.91 -15.29
CA HIS A 58 11.22 -36.83 -14.16
C HIS A 58 9.97 -36.92 -13.28
N ASN A 59 8.94 -37.61 -13.78
CA ASN A 59 7.60 -37.66 -13.21
C ASN A 59 7.59 -38.09 -11.74
N GLY A 60 8.49 -38.98 -11.32
CA GLY A 60 8.59 -39.40 -9.92
C GLY A 60 8.96 -38.26 -8.96
N LEU A 61 9.98 -37.46 -9.28
CA LEU A 61 10.43 -36.35 -8.43
C LEU A 61 9.43 -35.20 -8.42
N ILE A 62 8.82 -34.92 -9.58
CA ILE A 62 7.77 -33.90 -9.71
C ILE A 62 6.54 -34.30 -8.90
N ALA A 63 6.09 -35.56 -9.02
CA ALA A 63 4.98 -36.07 -8.24
C ALA A 63 5.26 -36.03 -6.73
N LEU A 64 6.50 -36.34 -6.31
CA LEU A 64 6.91 -36.23 -4.91
C LEU A 64 6.85 -34.79 -4.41
N ALA A 65 7.33 -33.82 -5.18
CA ALA A 65 7.27 -32.40 -4.83
C ALA A 65 5.83 -31.87 -4.75
N ILE A 66 4.95 -32.27 -5.67
CA ILE A 66 3.51 -31.93 -5.62
C ILE A 66 2.84 -32.60 -4.41
N SER A 67 3.17 -33.86 -4.13
CA SER A 67 2.64 -34.60 -2.98
C SER A 67 3.04 -33.96 -1.67
N ALA A 68 4.28 -33.48 -1.53
CA ALA A 68 4.74 -32.73 -0.37
C ALA A 68 3.93 -31.42 -0.17
N ALA A 69 3.56 -30.73 -1.26
CA ALA A 69 2.70 -29.56 -1.20
C ALA A 69 1.28 -29.91 -0.72
N VAL A 70 0.69 -31.00 -1.24
CA VAL A 70 -0.61 -31.52 -0.82
C VAL A 70 -0.59 -31.89 0.67
N ILE A 71 0.40 -32.68 1.11
CA ILE A 71 0.53 -33.11 2.51
C ILE A 71 0.65 -31.89 3.44
N THR A 72 1.50 -30.94 3.09
CA THR A 72 1.69 -29.72 3.91
C THR A 72 0.42 -28.88 3.95
N ASN A 73 -0.35 -28.83 2.86
CA ASN A 73 -1.60 -28.08 2.81
C ASN A 73 -2.72 -28.75 3.61
N VAL A 74 -2.84 -30.08 3.52
CA VAL A 74 -3.79 -30.87 4.32
C VAL A 74 -3.42 -30.80 5.81
N ALA A 75 -2.14 -30.96 6.16
CA ALA A 75 -1.66 -30.80 7.53
C ALA A 75 -1.99 -29.40 8.08
N ALA A 76 -1.79 -28.34 7.28
CA ALA A 76 -2.16 -26.99 7.67
C ALA A 76 -3.69 -26.84 7.89
N ALA A 77 -4.52 -27.51 7.10
CA ALA A 77 -5.98 -27.50 7.27
C ALA A 77 -6.44 -28.26 8.53
N LEU A 78 -5.71 -29.30 8.96
CA LEU A 78 -6.05 -30.11 10.13
C LEU A 78 -5.52 -29.53 11.45
N VAL A 79 -4.31 -28.96 11.44
CA VAL A 79 -3.64 -28.47 12.66
C VAL A 79 -4.18 -27.11 13.11
N PHE A 80 -4.59 -26.25 12.17
CA PHE A 80 -4.97 -24.88 12.48
C PHE A 80 -6.48 -24.66 12.28
N PRO A 81 -7.23 -24.19 13.30
CA PRO A 81 -8.66 -23.88 13.16
C PRO A 81 -8.90 -22.81 12.09
N GLU A 82 -9.99 -22.93 11.32
CA GLU A 82 -10.27 -22.06 10.16
C GLU A 82 -10.33 -20.54 10.47
N ASN A 83 -10.65 -20.18 11.71
CA ASN A 83 -10.72 -18.79 12.19
C ASN A 83 -9.44 -18.30 12.89
N GLN A 84 -8.42 -19.16 13.03
CA GLN A 84 -7.17 -18.77 13.66
C GLN A 84 -6.37 -17.87 12.72
N ARG A 85 -5.90 -16.74 13.26
CA ARG A 85 -5.07 -15.80 12.54
C ARG A 85 -3.63 -16.31 12.58
N VAL A 86 -3.02 -16.48 11.41
CA VAL A 86 -1.65 -16.98 11.30
C VAL A 86 -0.70 -15.91 11.81
N SER A 87 0.26 -16.30 12.65
CA SER A 87 1.30 -15.39 13.10
C SER A 87 2.16 -14.93 11.92
N GLU A 88 2.80 -13.77 12.05
CA GLU A 88 3.70 -13.24 11.00
C GLU A 88 4.82 -14.24 10.64
N ARG A 89 5.35 -14.95 11.64
CA ARG A 89 6.35 -16.00 11.44
C ARG A 89 5.77 -17.20 10.67
N GLY A 90 4.57 -17.64 11.03
CA GLY A 90 3.89 -18.71 10.31
C GLY A 90 3.69 -18.38 8.84
N LEU A 91 3.31 -17.14 8.53
CA LEU A 91 3.14 -16.70 7.15
C LEU A 91 4.46 -16.68 6.37
N VAL A 92 5.55 -16.22 6.99
CA VAL A 92 6.90 -16.29 6.39
C VAL A 92 7.26 -17.75 6.09
N CYS A 93 7.06 -18.66 7.05
CA CYS A 93 7.34 -20.09 6.85
C CYS A 93 6.56 -20.69 5.68
N VAL A 94 5.27 -20.39 5.58
CA VAL A 94 4.40 -20.87 4.48
C VAL A 94 4.89 -20.31 3.14
N LEU A 95 5.14 -19.00 3.06
CA LEU A 95 5.59 -18.37 1.80
C LEU A 95 6.98 -18.86 1.37
N VAL A 96 7.91 -19.03 2.30
CA VAL A 96 9.23 -19.59 2.00
C VAL A 96 9.12 -21.04 1.55
N PHE A 97 8.27 -21.84 2.20
CA PHE A 97 8.01 -23.22 1.77
C PHE A 97 7.45 -23.25 0.35
N ASP A 98 6.45 -22.42 0.04
CA ASP A 98 5.86 -22.35 -1.30
C ASP A 98 6.87 -21.89 -2.35
N MET A 99 7.77 -20.97 -1.97
CA MET A 99 8.86 -20.51 -2.83
C MET A 99 9.88 -21.61 -3.13
N VAL A 100 10.27 -22.37 -2.09
CA VAL A 100 11.18 -23.51 -2.23
C VAL A 100 10.52 -24.60 -3.07
N GLN A 101 9.24 -24.90 -2.84
CA GLN A 101 8.50 -25.90 -3.59
C GLN A 101 8.41 -25.53 -5.08
N LEU A 102 8.05 -24.28 -5.39
CA LEU A 102 8.03 -23.78 -6.76
C LEU A 102 9.43 -23.82 -7.37
N SER A 103 10.46 -23.39 -6.64
CA SER A 103 11.86 -23.42 -7.07
C SER A 103 12.33 -24.85 -7.37
N THR A 104 11.97 -25.84 -6.55
CA THR A 104 12.30 -27.25 -6.80
C THR A 104 11.63 -27.75 -8.06
N LEU A 105 10.35 -27.43 -8.28
CA LEU A 105 9.65 -27.80 -9.50
C LEU A 105 10.29 -27.16 -10.73
N LEU A 106 10.62 -25.87 -10.68
CA LEU A 106 11.32 -25.19 -11.76
C LEU A 106 12.66 -25.86 -12.04
N MET A 107 13.44 -26.18 -11.00
CA MET A 107 14.72 -26.85 -11.13
C MET A 107 14.60 -28.21 -11.86
N LEU A 108 13.54 -28.98 -11.59
CA LEU A 108 13.25 -30.25 -12.25
C LEU A 108 12.68 -30.10 -13.67
N THR A 109 12.21 -28.90 -14.02
CA THR A 109 11.50 -28.59 -15.26
C THR A 109 12.18 -27.44 -16.01
N GLY A 110 13.52 -27.45 -16.12
CA GLY A 110 14.26 -26.52 -17.00
C GLY A 110 14.73 -25.21 -16.39
N GLY A 111 14.50 -25.00 -15.10
CA GLY A 111 14.91 -23.80 -14.37
C GLY A 111 14.30 -22.54 -14.95
N LEU A 112 15.14 -21.56 -15.29
CA LEU A 112 14.68 -20.29 -15.89
C LEU A 112 14.32 -20.37 -17.37
N ASN A 113 14.55 -21.50 -18.03
CA ASN A 113 14.00 -21.73 -19.37
C ASN A 113 12.48 -21.97 -19.32
N ASN A 114 11.95 -22.28 -18.12
CA ASN A 114 10.53 -22.52 -17.90
C ASN A 114 9.75 -21.20 -17.79
N PRO A 115 8.68 -20.98 -18.58
CA PRO A 115 7.87 -19.75 -18.49
C PRO A 115 7.21 -19.55 -17.12
N PHE A 116 6.97 -20.62 -16.36
CA PHE A 116 6.44 -20.56 -15.01
C PHE A 116 7.42 -19.96 -13.99
N ALA A 117 8.68 -19.72 -14.35
CA ALA A 117 9.62 -18.98 -13.50
C ALA A 117 9.10 -17.57 -13.14
N SER A 118 8.23 -16.99 -13.98
CA SER A 118 7.51 -15.75 -13.69
C SER A 118 6.61 -15.82 -12.44
N LEU A 119 6.15 -17.00 -12.03
CA LEU A 119 5.30 -17.19 -10.83
C LEU A 119 6.03 -16.89 -9.52
N ILE A 120 7.37 -16.82 -9.52
CA ILE A 120 8.17 -16.29 -8.42
C ILE A 120 7.72 -14.87 -8.06
N LEU A 121 7.38 -14.05 -9.07
CA LEU A 121 6.89 -12.68 -8.86
C LEU A 121 5.54 -12.65 -8.16
N ALA A 122 4.66 -13.63 -8.41
CA ALA A 122 3.36 -13.73 -7.76
C ALA A 122 3.51 -13.96 -6.25
N GLN A 123 4.43 -14.85 -5.85
CA GLN A 123 4.73 -15.10 -4.43
C GLN A 123 5.32 -13.88 -3.74
N VAL A 124 6.19 -13.14 -4.44
CA VAL A 124 6.73 -11.86 -3.93
C VAL A 124 5.62 -10.82 -3.79
N ALA A 125 4.66 -10.75 -4.73
CA ALA A 125 3.54 -9.83 -4.64
C ALA A 125 2.66 -10.12 -3.41
N ILE A 126 2.32 -11.39 -3.15
CA ILE A 126 1.58 -11.80 -1.96
C ILE A 126 2.36 -11.43 -0.69
N SER A 127 3.66 -11.74 -0.67
CA SER A 127 4.55 -11.42 0.45
C SER A 127 4.58 -9.92 0.75
N ALA A 128 4.71 -9.09 -0.29
CA ALA A 128 4.79 -7.64 -0.18
C ALA A 128 3.48 -6.98 0.29
N ALA A 129 2.34 -7.57 -0.06
CA ALA A 129 1.03 -7.07 0.35
C ALA A 129 0.73 -7.34 1.83
N VAL A 130 1.23 -8.45 2.38
CA VAL A 130 0.80 -8.95 3.69
C VAL A 130 1.86 -8.77 4.79
N LEU A 131 3.15 -8.90 4.49
CA LEU A 131 4.21 -8.91 5.50
C LEU A 131 4.65 -7.50 5.90
N ARG A 132 5.22 -7.37 7.11
CA ARG A 132 5.97 -6.16 7.46
C ARG A 132 7.28 -6.12 6.70
N LEU A 133 7.87 -4.93 6.62
CA LEU A 133 9.07 -4.65 5.83
C LEU A 133 10.22 -5.64 6.11
N ARG A 134 10.51 -5.96 7.38
CA ARG A 134 11.60 -6.88 7.73
C ARG A 134 11.38 -8.30 7.20
N ALA A 135 10.17 -8.83 7.41
CA ALA A 135 9.79 -10.17 6.98
C ALA A 135 9.69 -10.25 5.45
N MET A 136 9.11 -9.23 4.82
CA MET A 136 9.04 -9.09 3.37
C MET A 136 10.43 -9.09 2.73
N VAL A 137 11.36 -8.27 3.24
CA VAL A 137 12.74 -8.23 2.73
C VAL A 137 13.40 -9.60 2.85
N ALA A 138 13.20 -10.33 3.96
CA ALA A 138 13.72 -11.68 4.11
C ALA A 138 13.18 -12.64 3.03
N VAL A 139 11.87 -12.64 2.77
CA VAL A 139 11.26 -13.47 1.72
C VAL A 139 11.74 -13.07 0.32
N CYS A 140 11.87 -11.77 0.04
CA CYS A 140 12.44 -11.28 -1.23
C CYS A 140 13.89 -11.72 -1.41
N THR A 141 14.70 -11.70 -0.35
CA THR A 141 16.09 -12.21 -0.43
C THR A 141 16.11 -13.69 -0.77
N VAL A 142 15.26 -14.50 -0.14
CA VAL A 142 15.10 -15.92 -0.48
C VAL A 142 14.67 -16.09 -1.94
N ALA A 143 13.75 -15.25 -2.44
CA ALA A 143 13.34 -15.25 -3.85
C ALA A 143 14.50 -15.03 -4.81
N LEU A 144 15.33 -14.02 -4.55
CA LEU A 144 16.48 -13.68 -5.38
C LEU A 144 17.53 -14.80 -5.36
N LEU A 145 17.77 -15.39 -4.18
CA LEU A 145 18.68 -16.52 -4.03
C LEU A 145 18.18 -17.74 -4.81
N LEU A 146 16.93 -18.16 -4.61
CA LEU A 146 16.36 -19.32 -5.30
C LEU A 146 16.30 -19.12 -6.82
N THR A 147 15.97 -17.91 -7.28
CA THR A 147 15.98 -17.60 -8.72
C THR A 147 17.40 -17.70 -9.29
N THR A 148 18.41 -17.26 -8.55
CA THR A 148 19.82 -17.38 -8.96
C THR A 148 20.28 -18.84 -8.92
N VAL A 149 19.85 -19.63 -7.94
CA VAL A 149 20.09 -21.08 -7.92
C VAL A 149 19.49 -21.75 -9.16
N ASN A 150 18.25 -21.42 -9.54
CA ASN A 150 17.60 -21.96 -10.74
C ASN A 150 18.27 -21.55 -12.06
N LEU A 151 19.06 -20.49 -12.07
CA LEU A 151 19.84 -20.09 -13.25
C LEU A 151 20.97 -21.10 -13.52
N PHE A 152 21.66 -21.55 -12.47
CA PHE A 152 22.86 -22.39 -12.57
C PHE A 152 22.57 -23.88 -12.37
N PHE A 153 21.61 -24.20 -11.51
CA PHE A 153 21.21 -25.56 -11.18
C PHE A 153 19.81 -25.79 -11.70
N TYR A 154 19.71 -26.59 -12.75
CA TYR A 154 18.44 -27.09 -13.28
C TYR A 154 18.68 -28.32 -14.15
N MET A 155 17.64 -29.12 -14.32
CA MET A 155 17.64 -30.25 -15.22
C MET A 155 17.04 -29.81 -16.57
N PRO A 156 17.78 -29.94 -17.68
CA PRO A 156 17.28 -29.52 -18.99
C PRO A 156 16.08 -30.38 -19.38
N LEU A 157 15.04 -29.75 -19.95
CA LEU A 157 13.93 -30.52 -20.53
C LEU A 157 14.38 -31.20 -21.80
N GLN A 158 13.86 -32.40 -22.00
CA GLN A 158 14.02 -33.15 -23.22
C GLN A 158 12.64 -33.43 -23.82
N ASN A 159 12.53 -33.41 -25.14
CA ASN A 159 11.36 -33.97 -25.80
C ASN A 159 11.44 -35.51 -25.82
N LYS A 160 10.37 -36.18 -26.24
CA LYS A 160 10.37 -37.65 -26.44
C LYS A 160 11.38 -38.13 -27.50
N ALA A 161 11.87 -37.25 -28.37
CA ALA A 161 12.93 -37.56 -29.33
C ALA A 161 14.36 -37.48 -28.72
N GLY A 162 14.51 -36.98 -27.50
CA GLY A 162 15.79 -36.80 -26.81
C GLY A 162 16.47 -35.45 -27.07
N ASP A 163 15.85 -34.54 -27.84
CA ASP A 163 16.38 -33.20 -28.05
C ASP A 163 16.22 -32.35 -26.79
N ILE A 164 17.28 -31.63 -26.45
CA ILE A 164 17.30 -30.71 -25.31
C ILE A 164 16.64 -29.39 -25.70
N LEU A 165 15.58 -29.02 -25.00
CA LEU A 165 14.91 -27.73 -25.14
C LEU A 165 15.62 -26.70 -24.25
N GLU A 166 16.72 -26.14 -24.76
CA GLU A 166 17.49 -25.10 -24.07
C GLU A 166 17.44 -23.78 -24.86
N ILE A 167 17.16 -22.69 -24.14
CA ILE A 167 17.16 -21.34 -24.70
C ILE A 167 18.60 -20.81 -24.69
N ASP A 168 18.97 -20.01 -25.70
CA ASP A 168 20.26 -19.31 -25.76
C ASP A 168 20.58 -18.62 -24.40
N PRO A 169 21.81 -18.81 -23.87
CA PRO A 169 22.24 -18.21 -22.62
C PRO A 169 21.95 -16.71 -22.48
N ILE A 170 21.98 -15.93 -23.57
CA ILE A 170 21.68 -14.49 -23.54
C ILE A 170 20.24 -14.24 -23.09
N PHE A 171 19.28 -15.03 -23.58
CA PHE A 171 17.87 -14.92 -23.22
C PHE A 171 17.62 -15.46 -21.81
N ARG A 172 18.31 -16.53 -21.40
CA ARG A 172 18.21 -17.02 -20.03
C ARG A 172 18.71 -16.00 -19.00
N ALA A 173 19.85 -15.36 -19.27
CA ALA A 173 20.35 -14.27 -18.46
C ALA A 173 19.38 -13.07 -18.47
N GLY A 174 18.74 -12.81 -19.62
CA GLY A 174 17.65 -11.83 -19.74
C GLY A 174 16.46 -12.14 -18.83
N PHE A 175 15.97 -13.39 -18.81
CA PHE A 175 14.90 -13.82 -17.91
C PHE A 175 15.29 -13.72 -16.44
N TRP A 176 16.53 -14.11 -16.10
CA TRP A 176 17.05 -13.91 -14.75
C TRP A 176 17.03 -12.44 -14.36
N ALA A 177 17.58 -11.55 -15.19
CA ALA A 177 17.59 -10.11 -14.93
C ALA A 177 16.17 -9.52 -14.84
N ALA A 178 15.24 -9.99 -15.67
CA ALA A 178 13.83 -9.59 -15.65
C ALA A 178 13.15 -10.00 -14.33
N ILE A 179 13.40 -11.21 -13.82
CA ILE A 179 12.85 -11.64 -12.53
C ILE A 179 13.51 -10.87 -11.39
N MET A 180 14.83 -10.68 -11.39
CA MET A 180 15.54 -9.88 -10.36
C MET A 180 14.96 -8.47 -10.25
N THR A 181 14.85 -7.77 -11.38
CA THR A 181 14.28 -6.42 -11.44
C THR A 181 12.80 -6.41 -11.08
N GLY A 182 12.03 -7.41 -11.52
CA GLY A 182 10.63 -7.61 -11.16
C GLY A 182 10.43 -7.77 -9.66
N VAL A 183 11.24 -8.57 -8.98
CA VAL A 183 11.18 -8.75 -7.52
C VAL A 183 11.41 -7.42 -6.80
N ILE A 184 12.46 -6.68 -7.16
CA ILE A 184 12.80 -5.39 -6.54
C ILE A 184 11.70 -4.37 -6.80
N PHE A 185 11.25 -4.27 -8.06
CA PHE A 185 10.22 -3.34 -8.47
C PHE A 185 8.89 -3.63 -7.75
N GLN A 186 8.41 -4.87 -7.82
CA GLN A 186 7.15 -5.29 -7.19
C GLN A 186 7.18 -5.07 -5.68
N ALA A 187 8.29 -5.41 -5.03
CA ALA A 187 8.50 -5.19 -3.61
C ALA A 187 8.41 -3.70 -3.25
N SER A 188 9.13 -2.84 -3.97
CA SER A 188 9.15 -1.40 -3.71
C SER A 188 7.78 -0.73 -4.00
N TYR A 189 7.12 -1.13 -5.08
CA TYR A 189 5.85 -0.59 -5.52
C TYR A 189 4.72 -0.97 -4.55
N ALA A 190 4.58 -2.26 -4.25
CA ALA A 190 3.60 -2.74 -3.27
C ALA A 190 3.80 -2.05 -1.91
N ARG A 191 5.06 -1.82 -1.51
CA ARG A 191 5.37 -1.09 -0.28
C ARG A 191 4.87 0.36 -0.33
N ARG A 192 5.12 1.08 -1.43
CA ARG A 192 4.63 2.47 -1.60
C ARG A 192 3.11 2.53 -1.57
N VAL A 193 2.44 1.68 -2.33
CA VAL A 193 0.96 1.61 -2.36
C VAL A 193 0.41 1.31 -0.97
N THR A 194 0.99 0.36 -0.25
CA THR A 194 0.48 0.02 1.09
C THR A 194 0.71 1.15 2.11
N LEU A 195 1.77 1.96 1.95
CA LEU A 195 1.98 3.14 2.80
C LEU A 195 0.93 4.22 2.52
N GLU A 196 0.63 4.48 1.25
CA GLU A 196 -0.39 5.42 0.83
C GLU A 196 -1.79 4.99 1.29
N MET A 197 -2.14 3.71 1.10
CA MET A 197 -3.41 3.14 1.57
C MET A 197 -3.58 3.29 3.09
N THR A 198 -2.52 3.07 3.88
CA THR A 198 -2.61 3.29 5.33
C THR A 198 -2.78 4.77 5.68
N ALA A 199 -2.08 5.68 4.99
CA ALA A 199 -2.25 7.11 5.23
C ALA A 199 -3.68 7.58 4.89
N MET A 200 -4.26 7.08 3.81
CA MET A 200 -5.67 7.35 3.44
C MET A 200 -6.64 6.78 4.48
N ALA A 201 -6.43 5.55 4.95
CA ALA A 201 -7.27 4.93 5.97
C ALA A 201 -7.23 5.69 7.31
N ASP A 202 -6.05 6.14 7.72
CA ASP A 202 -5.87 6.95 8.94
C ASP A 202 -6.56 8.31 8.82
N ALA A 203 -6.44 8.97 7.66
CA ALA A 203 -7.14 10.22 7.38
C ALA A 203 -8.67 10.04 7.39
N LEU A 204 -9.20 8.98 6.79
CA LEU A 204 -10.63 8.67 6.79
C LEU A 204 -11.15 8.40 8.21
N SER A 205 -10.39 7.67 9.03
CA SER A 205 -10.75 7.44 10.43
C SER A 205 -10.81 8.76 11.22
N ALA A 206 -9.84 9.66 11.00
CA ALA A 206 -9.81 10.96 11.65
C ALA A 206 -11.01 11.85 11.25
N THR A 207 -11.40 11.86 9.97
CA THR A 207 -12.57 12.62 9.52
C THR A 207 -13.87 12.05 10.05
N GLN A 208 -14.01 10.72 10.11
CA GLN A 208 -15.17 10.07 10.73
C GLN A 208 -15.28 10.41 12.22
N MET A 209 -14.17 10.45 12.95
CA MET A 209 -14.16 10.88 14.36
C MET A 209 -14.55 12.35 14.53
N ALA A 210 -14.08 13.24 13.65
CA ALA A 210 -14.45 14.64 13.66
C ALA A 210 -15.94 14.85 13.37
N LEU A 211 -16.47 14.20 12.33
CA LEU A 211 -17.89 14.24 11.96
C LEU A 211 -18.78 13.69 13.09
N ALA A 212 -18.40 12.56 13.69
CA ALA A 212 -19.14 11.99 14.81
C ALA A 212 -19.19 12.93 16.02
N ARG A 213 -18.12 13.69 16.27
CA ARG A 213 -18.09 14.71 17.32
C ARG A 213 -19.01 15.88 17.01
N GLU A 214 -19.02 16.36 15.77
CA GLU A 214 -19.89 17.45 15.33
C GLU A 214 -21.37 17.06 15.42
N GLN A 215 -21.73 15.86 14.93
CA GLN A 215 -23.09 15.35 15.03
C GLN A 215 -23.56 15.28 16.48
N LYS A 216 -22.71 14.75 17.38
CA LYS A 216 -23.03 14.67 18.81
C LYS A 216 -23.25 16.05 19.44
N LEU A 217 -22.48 17.07 19.03
CA LEU A 217 -22.67 18.44 19.50
C LEU A 217 -23.97 19.05 18.96
N THR A 218 -24.33 18.78 17.70
CA THR A 218 -25.59 19.23 17.10
C THR A 218 -26.80 18.57 17.78
N ASP A 219 -26.75 17.26 18.05
CA ASP A 219 -27.81 16.53 18.75
C ASP A 219 -28.01 17.08 20.17
N LEU A 220 -26.90 17.32 20.90
CA LEU A 220 -26.93 17.99 22.21
C LEU A 220 -27.49 19.42 22.10
N GLY A 221 -27.10 20.17 21.07
CA GLY A 221 -27.62 21.51 20.80
C GLY A 221 -29.13 21.50 20.58
N GLY A 222 -29.65 20.53 19.84
CA GLY A 222 -31.09 20.34 19.63
C GLY A 222 -31.85 20.06 20.92
N VAL A 223 -31.34 19.15 21.77
CA VAL A 223 -31.97 18.84 23.07
C VAL A 223 -31.90 20.02 24.03
N VAL A 224 -30.77 20.74 24.09
CA VAL A 224 -30.62 21.93 24.94
C VAL A 224 -31.53 23.06 24.46
N ALA A 225 -31.65 23.28 23.15
CA ALA A 225 -32.56 24.28 22.60
C ALA A 225 -34.03 23.94 22.90
N ALA A 226 -34.42 22.66 22.76
CA ALA A 226 -35.76 22.20 23.12
C ALA A 226 -36.04 22.39 24.62
N ALA A 227 -35.11 21.99 25.50
CA ALA A 227 -35.24 22.16 26.94
C ALA A 227 -35.31 23.64 27.36
N ALA A 228 -34.52 24.51 26.73
CA ALA A 228 -34.57 25.95 26.97
C ALA A 228 -35.92 26.56 26.56
N HIS A 229 -36.50 26.08 25.45
CA HIS A 229 -37.83 26.51 25.00
C HIS A 229 -38.93 26.04 25.96
N GLU A 230 -38.93 24.76 26.35
CA GLU A 230 -39.93 24.21 27.26
C GLU A 230 -39.88 24.78 28.68
N LEU A 231 -38.70 25.17 29.17
CA LEU A 231 -38.56 25.86 30.46
C LEU A 231 -38.83 27.35 30.38
N GLY A 232 -38.63 27.97 29.21
CA GLY A 232 -38.82 29.41 29.01
C GLY A 232 -40.26 29.86 29.25
N THR A 233 -41.23 29.09 28.76
CA THR A 233 -42.66 29.40 28.89
C THR A 233 -43.15 29.38 30.35
N PRO A 234 -42.95 28.31 31.15
CA PRO A 234 -43.39 28.29 32.54
C PRO A 234 -42.63 29.32 33.41
N LEU A 235 -41.33 29.57 33.15
CA LEU A 235 -40.59 30.62 33.86
C LEU A 235 -41.13 32.02 33.55
N ALA A 236 -41.45 32.31 32.29
CA ALA A 236 -42.07 33.58 31.92
C ALA A 236 -43.45 33.73 32.59
N THR A 237 -44.24 32.66 32.65
CA THR A 237 -45.52 32.67 33.38
C THR A 237 -45.32 32.91 34.87
N ILE A 238 -44.35 32.25 35.53
CA ILE A 238 -44.04 32.48 36.94
C ILE A 238 -43.59 33.92 37.17
N ALA A 239 -42.75 34.48 36.30
CA ALA A 239 -42.30 35.87 36.41
C ALA A 239 -43.46 36.87 36.28
N LEU A 240 -44.39 36.61 35.36
CA LEU A 240 -45.55 37.48 35.15
C LEU A 240 -46.52 37.42 36.33
N VAL A 241 -46.88 36.21 36.79
CA VAL A 241 -47.76 36.01 37.96
C VAL A 241 -47.13 36.56 39.24
N SER A 242 -45.82 36.34 39.45
CA SER A 242 -45.13 36.89 40.62
C SER A 242 -45.02 38.43 40.58
N GLY A 243 -44.88 39.02 39.38
CA GLY A 243 -44.96 40.46 39.17
C GLY A 243 -46.35 41.02 39.52
N GLU A 244 -47.41 40.41 39.00
CA GLU A 244 -48.80 40.80 39.31
C GLU A 244 -49.09 40.70 40.81
N MET A 245 -48.66 39.61 41.47
CA MET A 245 -48.81 39.45 42.92
C MET A 245 -48.06 40.52 43.74
N ILE A 246 -46.92 41.01 43.26
CA ILE A 246 -46.16 42.09 43.91
C ILE A 246 -46.85 43.44 43.73
N GLU A 247 -47.49 43.67 42.58
CA GLU A 247 -48.18 44.92 42.28
C GLU A 247 -49.52 45.02 43.02
N GLU A 248 -50.21 43.90 43.23
CA GLU A 248 -51.38 43.80 44.11
C GLU A 248 -51.03 43.80 45.61
N ALA A 249 -49.75 43.61 45.97
CA ALA A 249 -49.34 43.62 47.36
C ALA A 249 -49.44 45.05 47.95
N PRO A 250 -50.11 45.23 49.10
CA PRO A 250 -50.34 46.55 49.67
C PRO A 250 -49.02 47.24 50.03
N PRO A 251 -48.88 48.57 49.82
CA PRO A 251 -47.64 49.27 50.08
C PRO A 251 -47.25 49.09 51.55
N ARG A 252 -46.06 48.54 51.76
CA ARG A 252 -45.53 48.24 53.09
C ARG A 252 -45.50 49.53 53.93
N LYS A 253 -46.48 49.71 54.82
CA LYS A 253 -46.39 50.71 55.88
C LYS A 253 -45.12 50.40 56.65
N ARG A 254 -44.15 51.33 56.66
CA ARG A 254 -43.00 51.29 57.56
C ARG A 254 -43.57 51.28 58.98
N ALA A 255 -43.78 50.11 59.54
CA ALA A 255 -44.03 49.96 60.95
C ALA A 255 -42.73 50.34 61.66
N ALA A 256 -42.72 51.53 62.25
CA ALA A 256 -41.80 51.91 63.29
C ALA A 256 -42.06 51.00 64.52
N GLY A 257 -41.60 49.76 64.44
CA GLY A 257 -41.63 48.79 65.53
C GLY A 257 -40.21 48.63 66.05
N ARG A 258 -39.99 49.02 67.30
CA ARG A 258 -38.72 48.95 68.04
C ARG A 258 -38.07 47.57 67.90
N CYS A 259 -36.78 47.54 67.57
CA CYS A 259 -35.94 46.36 67.78
C CYS A 259 -35.90 46.03 69.29
N PRO A 260 -36.16 44.78 69.70
CA PRO A 260 -35.77 44.33 71.04
C PRO A 260 -34.24 44.12 71.08
N PRO A 261 -33.56 44.39 72.21
CA PRO A 261 -32.12 44.21 72.32
C PRO A 261 -31.77 42.71 72.33
N HIS A 262 -30.85 42.30 71.44
CA HIS A 262 -30.27 40.97 71.44
C HIS A 262 -29.51 40.69 72.75
N PRO A 263 -29.66 39.51 73.39
CA PRO A 263 -28.78 39.10 74.47
C PRO A 263 -27.40 38.74 73.91
N ARG A 264 -26.35 39.33 74.51
CA ARG A 264 -24.96 38.89 74.31
C ARG A 264 -24.79 37.52 74.97
N SER A 265 -24.94 36.44 74.21
CA SER A 265 -24.39 35.13 74.57
C SER A 265 -23.16 34.86 73.72
N GLY A 266 -22.00 34.79 74.38
CA GLY A 266 -20.75 34.35 73.76
C GLY A 266 -20.90 32.92 73.24
N GLY A 267 -20.78 32.76 71.93
CA GLY A 267 -20.73 31.47 71.24
C GLY A 267 -19.95 31.67 69.96
N ALA A 268 -18.77 31.07 69.89
CA ALA A 268 -17.90 31.15 68.73
C ALA A 268 -18.58 30.55 67.49
N MET A 269 -18.68 31.34 66.42
CA MET A 269 -19.12 30.91 65.11
C MET A 269 -17.92 30.27 64.38
N PRO A 270 -18.02 29.08 63.76
CA PRO A 270 -16.95 28.54 62.95
C PRO A 270 -16.78 29.41 61.70
N ARG A 271 -15.56 29.87 61.45
CA ARG A 271 -15.21 30.61 60.22
C ARG A 271 -15.36 29.66 59.02
N HIS A 272 -16.24 30.00 58.09
CA HIS A 272 -16.15 29.48 56.72
C HIS A 272 -14.85 29.99 56.07
N PRO A 273 -14.14 29.18 55.28
CA PRO A 273 -12.93 29.61 54.60
C PRO A 273 -13.28 30.59 53.48
N SER A 274 -12.67 31.77 53.54
CA SER A 274 -12.64 32.77 52.49
C SER A 274 -12.06 32.17 51.21
N PHE A 275 -12.81 32.24 50.12
CA PHE A 275 -12.30 32.00 48.78
C PHE A 275 -11.49 33.23 48.36
N ASP A 276 -10.16 33.13 48.42
CA ASP A 276 -9.24 34.11 47.86
C ASP A 276 -9.26 34.04 46.32
N GLY A 277 -9.87 35.04 45.69
CA GLY A 277 -9.66 35.34 44.28
C GLY A 277 -8.46 36.26 44.12
N PRO A 278 -7.50 35.99 43.21
CA PRO A 278 -6.31 36.82 43.09
C PRO A 278 -6.62 38.16 42.42
N GLY A 279 -6.01 39.20 42.98
CA GLY A 279 -6.30 40.60 42.73
C GLY A 279 -5.97 41.13 41.33
N ARG A 280 -6.74 42.15 40.94
CA ARG A 280 -6.38 43.11 39.91
C ARG A 280 -5.08 43.84 40.28
N LYS A 281 -4.08 43.80 39.40
CA LYS A 281 -3.11 44.89 39.26
C LYS A 281 -3.38 45.62 37.95
N ALA A 282 -3.45 46.93 38.02
CA ALA A 282 -3.70 47.83 36.90
C ALA A 282 -2.39 48.28 36.23
N GLY A 283 -2.45 48.47 34.91
CA GLY A 283 -1.59 49.35 34.12
C GLY A 283 -0.96 48.70 32.87
N PRO A 284 -0.78 49.44 31.75
CA PRO A 284 -1.59 50.53 31.21
C PRO A 284 -2.01 50.30 29.73
N ALA A 285 -2.85 51.21 29.23
CA ALA A 285 -3.45 51.23 27.90
C ALA A 285 -2.45 51.38 26.74
N HIS A 286 -2.77 50.81 25.57
CA HIS A 286 -2.67 51.50 24.28
C HIS A 286 -3.52 50.79 23.21
N ALA A 287 -3.96 51.59 22.24
CA ALA A 287 -5.07 51.38 21.33
C ALA A 287 -4.73 50.59 20.04
N SER A 288 -5.82 50.28 19.30
CA SER A 288 -5.92 50.28 17.83
C SER A 288 -5.80 48.94 17.07
N GLY A 289 -6.97 48.46 16.63
CA GLY A 289 -7.39 47.76 15.39
C GLY A 289 -6.43 46.95 14.49
N PRO A 290 -6.92 45.88 13.83
CA PRO A 290 -6.18 45.19 12.79
C PRO A 290 -6.41 45.85 11.41
N ALA A 291 -5.35 46.36 10.81
CA ALA A 291 -5.32 46.78 9.41
C ALA A 291 -4.78 45.65 8.52
N PHE A 292 -5.57 45.35 7.50
CA PHE A 292 -5.21 44.70 6.23
C PHE A 292 -4.01 45.38 5.55
N LEU A 293 -3.09 44.62 4.95
CA LEU A 293 -2.29 44.89 3.71
C LEU A 293 -1.27 43.74 3.56
N SER A 294 -1.17 42.98 2.48
CA SER A 294 -0.81 43.28 1.07
C SER A 294 0.64 43.76 0.85
N ALA A 295 1.25 43.17 -0.20
CA ALA A 295 2.44 43.57 -0.96
C ALA A 295 3.83 43.23 -0.34
N ARG A 296 4.68 42.41 -0.96
CA ARG A 296 5.44 42.55 -2.24
C ARG A 296 6.76 43.32 -2.05
N GLY A 297 7.89 42.63 -2.28
CA GLY A 297 9.08 43.19 -2.94
C GLY A 297 10.34 43.47 -2.10
N GLY A 298 11.43 42.77 -2.44
CA GLY A 298 12.69 43.43 -2.88
C GLY A 298 13.89 43.53 -1.91
N GLY A 299 15.04 43.02 -2.37
CA GLY A 299 16.42 43.43 -2.00
C GLY A 299 17.04 42.65 -0.82
N GLY A 300 18.00 41.75 -1.03
CA GLY A 300 19.45 42.03 -1.14
C GLY A 300 20.09 41.96 0.26
N THR A 301 21.18 41.26 0.60
CA THR A 301 22.39 40.86 -0.12
C THR A 301 23.18 39.83 0.73
N ALA A 302 24.06 39.06 0.06
CA ALA A 302 25.28 38.39 0.59
C ALA A 302 25.10 37.24 1.62
N ARG A 303 25.84 36.11 1.62
CA ARG A 303 27.16 35.77 1.06
C ARG A 303 27.38 34.25 1.21
N GLY A 304 27.94 33.60 0.19
CA GLY A 304 28.93 32.51 0.32
C GLY A 304 28.45 31.05 0.36
N PRO A 305 29.28 30.09 -0.12
CA PRO A 305 28.84 29.13 -1.14
C PRO A 305 29.11 27.65 -0.82
N GLY A 306 28.59 26.73 -1.64
CA GLY A 306 29.31 25.47 -1.91
C GLY A 306 28.48 24.24 -2.25
N ASN A 307 28.51 23.87 -3.53
CA ASN A 307 28.38 22.52 -4.09
C ASN A 307 27.01 21.81 -4.12
N ARG A 308 26.36 21.92 -5.28
CA ARG A 308 25.85 20.72 -5.99
C ARG A 308 25.84 20.93 -7.50
N ALA A 309 26.39 19.93 -8.18
CA ALA A 309 26.47 19.76 -9.61
C ALA A 309 25.08 19.66 -10.25
N ALA A 310 24.93 20.27 -11.43
CA ALA A 310 23.82 20.01 -12.33
C ALA A 310 24.26 20.25 -13.78
N LEU A 311 24.16 19.17 -14.57
CA LEU A 311 23.51 19.12 -15.88
C LEU A 311 24.07 19.96 -17.04
N ARG A 312 24.56 19.21 -18.03
CA ARG A 312 24.53 19.55 -19.47
C ARG A 312 23.14 20.06 -19.89
N PRO A 313 23.07 20.92 -20.92
CA PRO A 313 22.69 20.38 -22.23
C PRO A 313 23.51 20.94 -23.39
N GLY A 314 23.57 20.16 -24.47
CA GLY A 314 24.40 20.43 -25.62
C GLY A 314 23.90 21.57 -26.52
N ARG A 315 24.83 22.08 -27.32
CA ARG A 315 24.52 22.72 -28.61
C ARG A 315 25.68 22.55 -29.59
N ARG A 316 25.26 22.28 -30.82
CA ARG A 316 25.98 22.13 -32.09
C ARG A 316 27.11 23.16 -32.31
N ARG A 317 28.19 22.74 -32.99
CA ARG A 317 28.61 23.24 -34.32
C ARG A 317 29.94 22.65 -34.82
N ARG A 318 29.95 22.36 -36.13
CA ARG A 318 31.00 22.54 -37.16
C ARG A 318 32.38 21.87 -37.03
N GLY A 319 32.64 20.98 -37.99
CA GLY A 319 33.64 21.22 -39.06
C GLY A 319 35.11 20.95 -38.74
N GLY A 320 35.73 20.02 -39.49
CA GLY A 320 37.19 19.89 -39.54
C GLY A 320 37.67 18.61 -40.23
N CYS A 321 37.94 18.70 -41.53
CA CYS A 321 38.76 17.74 -42.27
C CYS A 321 40.20 17.70 -41.74
N ARG A 322 40.83 16.52 -41.72
CA ARG A 322 42.21 16.31 -42.20
C ARG A 322 42.52 14.82 -42.42
N ARG A 323 43.02 14.53 -43.63
CA ARG A 323 43.74 13.31 -44.08
C ARG A 323 45.02 13.14 -43.23
N THR A 324 45.63 11.97 -43.05
CA THR A 324 46.36 11.14 -44.06
C THR A 324 46.96 9.90 -43.36
N GLY A 325 47.12 8.78 -44.07
CA GLY A 325 48.27 7.89 -43.89
C GLY A 325 47.97 6.41 -43.60
N ASP A 326 47.77 5.64 -44.66
CA ASP A 326 47.98 4.18 -44.71
C ASP A 326 49.49 3.90 -44.94
N PRO A 327 50.04 2.71 -44.59
CA PRO A 327 50.14 1.66 -45.62
C PRO A 327 50.00 0.20 -45.13
N ALA A 328 49.48 -0.65 -46.01
CA ALA A 328 49.49 -2.13 -45.97
C ALA A 328 50.82 -2.72 -46.52
N PRO A 329 51.01 -4.03 -46.87
CA PRO A 329 50.38 -5.34 -46.54
C PRO A 329 51.48 -6.43 -46.16
N PRO A 330 51.31 -7.79 -46.27
CA PRO A 330 51.17 -8.53 -47.55
C PRO A 330 50.19 -9.74 -47.57
N ARG A 331 49.95 -10.22 -48.80
CA ARG A 331 49.02 -11.26 -49.29
C ARG A 331 49.45 -12.70 -48.98
N ASN A 332 48.47 -13.61 -48.83
CA ASN A 332 48.42 -14.87 -49.60
C ASN A 332 47.02 -15.55 -49.56
N ARG A 333 46.48 -15.88 -50.73
CA ARG A 333 45.30 -16.74 -50.98
C ARG A 333 45.76 -17.97 -51.78
N PRO A 334 45.11 -19.13 -51.66
CA PRO A 334 44.16 -19.61 -52.70
C PRO A 334 42.95 -20.35 -52.06
N ARG A 335 41.80 -20.72 -52.64
CA ARG A 335 41.09 -20.65 -53.94
C ARG A 335 39.63 -21.03 -53.60
N HIS A 336 38.64 -20.40 -54.22
CA HIS A 336 37.23 -20.87 -54.24
C HIS A 336 37.00 -21.81 -55.43
N PRO A 337 35.91 -22.61 -55.41
CA PRO A 337 35.09 -22.82 -56.59
C PRO A 337 33.73 -22.12 -56.44
N GLU A 338 33.34 -21.38 -57.49
CA GLU A 338 32.01 -20.82 -57.74
C GLU A 338 30.94 -21.92 -57.99
N PRO A 339 29.66 -21.57 -57.83
CA PRO A 339 28.65 -21.98 -58.81
C PRO A 339 27.96 -20.77 -59.49
N ARG A 340 27.66 -20.98 -60.78
CA ARG A 340 27.05 -20.07 -61.76
C ARG A 340 25.63 -19.59 -61.38
N PRO A 341 25.15 -18.46 -61.93
CA PRO A 341 23.78 -17.99 -61.75
C PRO A 341 22.86 -18.49 -62.87
N GLU A 342 21.81 -19.24 -62.54
CA GLU A 342 20.67 -19.46 -63.44
C GLU A 342 19.51 -18.51 -63.13
N ARG A 343 18.99 -17.95 -64.21
CA ARG A 343 17.96 -16.92 -64.27
C ARG A 343 16.56 -17.54 -64.22
N ARG A 344 15.67 -16.83 -63.52
CA ARG A 344 14.24 -16.59 -63.85
C ARG A 344 13.31 -17.82 -63.89
N ARG A 345 12.40 -17.88 -62.91
CA ARG A 345 10.93 -17.89 -63.08
C ARG A 345 10.25 -17.88 -61.70
N LEU A 346 9.00 -17.39 -61.67
CA LEU A 346 8.05 -17.32 -60.54
C LEU A 346 8.18 -16.14 -59.56
N CYS A 347 7.63 -15.00 -59.99
CA CYS A 347 6.88 -14.14 -59.08
C CYS A 347 5.68 -13.57 -59.88
N ARG A 348 4.58 -14.34 -59.89
CA ARG A 348 3.26 -13.93 -60.37
C ARG A 348 2.30 -14.34 -59.25
N ILE A 349 1.34 -13.47 -58.97
CA ILE A 349 0.30 -13.53 -57.92
C ILE A 349 0.69 -12.71 -56.68
N ASP A 350 0.43 -11.40 -56.75
CA ASP A 350 -0.44 -10.72 -55.76
C ASP A 350 -0.69 -9.27 -56.18
N ARG A 351 -1.70 -9.08 -57.03
CA ARG A 351 -2.36 -7.79 -57.30
C ARG A 351 -3.76 -8.06 -57.80
N LEU A 352 -4.63 -8.56 -56.94
CA LEU A 352 -6.08 -8.55 -57.12
C LEU A 352 -6.74 -8.62 -55.73
N ASP A 353 -6.67 -7.52 -54.97
CA ASP A 353 -7.72 -7.27 -53.97
C ASP A 353 -7.76 -5.80 -53.51
N ARG A 354 -8.09 -4.88 -54.43
CA ARG A 354 -8.30 -3.46 -54.08
C ARG A 354 -9.16 -2.69 -55.09
N ARG A 355 -10.23 -3.32 -55.59
CA ARG A 355 -11.30 -2.65 -56.36
C ARG A 355 -12.61 -3.43 -56.22
N GLU A 356 -13.26 -3.34 -55.07
CA GLU A 356 -14.71 -3.56 -54.93
C GLU A 356 -15.21 -2.96 -53.60
N MET A 357 -15.07 -1.64 -53.47
CA MET A 357 -15.86 -0.85 -52.52
C MET A 357 -16.05 0.53 -53.14
N ASP A 358 -17.00 0.61 -54.07
CA ASP A 358 -17.73 1.83 -54.40
C ASP A 358 -18.95 1.45 -55.24
N GLY A 359 -20.14 1.74 -54.71
CA GLY A 359 -21.37 1.84 -55.50
C GLY A 359 -22.42 0.75 -55.26
N HIS A 360 -23.29 0.95 -54.26
CA HIS A 360 -24.72 1.11 -54.54
C HIS A 360 -25.48 1.62 -53.31
N ALA A 361 -25.78 2.92 -53.34
CA ALA A 361 -26.94 3.48 -52.67
C ALA A 361 -28.13 3.35 -53.62
N HIS A 362 -29.21 2.70 -53.17
CA HIS A 362 -30.58 3.15 -53.43
C HIS A 362 -31.58 2.47 -52.48
N GLN A 363 -32.58 3.28 -52.13
CA GLN A 363 -33.53 3.20 -51.02
C GLN A 363 -34.79 2.37 -51.40
N PRO A 364 -35.66 1.98 -50.45
CA PRO A 364 -36.72 0.98 -50.65
C PRO A 364 -38.06 1.63 -51.06
N ALA A 365 -38.93 0.84 -51.71
CA ALA A 365 -40.33 1.20 -51.93
C ALA A 365 -41.26 -0.02 -51.94
N HIS A 366 -42.13 -0.06 -50.92
CA HIS A 366 -43.57 -0.34 -50.97
C HIS A 366 -44.20 -1.41 -51.89
N ARG A 367 -45.07 -2.19 -51.23
CA ARG A 367 -46.47 -2.58 -51.57
C ARG A 367 -46.75 -3.97 -52.15
N ARG A 368 -47.60 -4.64 -51.37
CA ARG A 368 -48.62 -5.67 -51.65
C ARG A 368 -48.19 -7.12 -51.72
#